data_AF-A0A453EFD8-F1
#
_entry.id   AF-A0A453EFD8-F1
#
_cell.length_a   1.000
_cell.length_b   1.000
_cell.length_c   1.000
_cell.angle_alpha   90.00
_cell.angle_beta   90.00
_cell.angle_gamma   90.00
#
_symmetry.space_group_name_H-M   'P 1'
#
loop_
_entity.id
_entity.type
_entity.pdbx_description
1 polymer ?
#
loop_
_entity_poly.entity_id
_entity_poly.type
_entity_poly.pdbx_seq_one_letter_code
_entity_poly.pdbx_strand_id
1 'polypeptide(L)'
;MALFHSLSIRTCLTQLCVEGVSENEKQEIDEALQREILAAFRTDEIRRTPPTPQDEMRAGMSYFHDTIWNGVPKFLRRVDTALKNIGIDERLPYDVPLIQFSSWMGGDRDGNPRVTPEVTRDVCLLARMMAANMYFSKMGSLMFELSMWRCNDELRARADELHRLSSRKYAKYYIEFWKQISPREPYRIILGDVRDKLYNTCE
;
A
#
# COMPACT_ATOMS: atom_id res chain seq x y z
N MET A 1 -13.09 7.01 -5.39
CA MET A 1 -13.69 6.52 -6.65
C MET A 1 -13.23 7.37 -7.82
N ALA A 2 -13.27 8.70 -7.71
CA ALA A 2 -12.73 9.64 -8.70
C ALA A 2 -11.36 9.27 -9.27
N LEU A 3 -10.39 9.06 -8.37
CA LEU A 3 -9.03 8.72 -8.74
C LEU A 3 -8.93 7.37 -9.46
N PHE A 4 -9.75 6.40 -9.05
CA PHE A 4 -9.78 5.07 -9.66
C PHE A 4 -10.27 5.15 -11.10
N HIS A 5 -11.45 5.72 -11.37
CA HIS A 5 -11.97 5.87 -12.73
C HIS A 5 -11.02 6.70 -13.60
N SER A 6 -10.47 7.78 -13.05
CA SER A 6 -9.49 8.61 -13.76
C SER A 6 -8.21 7.85 -14.13
N LEU A 7 -7.72 6.96 -13.26
CA LEU A 7 -6.55 6.11 -13.54
C LEU A 7 -6.86 5.03 -14.58
N SER A 8 -8.02 4.39 -14.50
CA SER A 8 -8.48 3.39 -15.47
C SER A 8 -8.62 4.00 -16.87
N ILE A 9 -9.27 5.15 -16.98
CA ILE A 9 -9.40 5.90 -18.25
C ILE A 9 -8.03 6.21 -18.86
N ARG A 10 -7.09 6.73 -18.05
CA ARG A 10 -5.71 6.99 -18.52
C ARG A 10 -5.00 5.72 -18.99
N THR A 11 -5.23 4.60 -18.32
CA THR A 11 -4.63 3.31 -18.68
C THR A 11 -5.16 2.83 -20.03
N CYS A 12 -6.48 2.85 -20.23
CA CYS A 12 -7.10 2.50 -21.51
C CYS A 12 -6.56 3.38 -22.65
N LEU A 13 -6.50 4.70 -22.45
CA LEU A 13 -5.94 5.61 -23.44
C LEU A 13 -4.47 5.30 -23.77
N THR A 14 -3.67 5.00 -22.75
CA THR A 14 -2.26 4.63 -22.96
C THR A 14 -2.14 3.34 -23.78
N GLN A 15 -2.98 2.34 -23.50
CA GLN A 15 -2.98 1.07 -24.20
C GLN A 15 -3.42 1.22 -25.67
N LEU A 16 -4.40 2.08 -25.95
CA LEU A 16 -4.84 2.38 -27.32
C LEU A 16 -3.75 3.06 -28.17
N CYS A 17 -2.82 3.78 -27.54
CA CYS A 17 -1.69 4.41 -28.24
C CYS A 17 -0.51 3.47 -28.51
N VAL A 18 -0.54 2.22 -28.02
CA VAL A 18 0.55 1.25 -28.24
C VAL A 18 0.48 0.73 -29.67
N GLU A 19 1.61 0.76 -30.39
CA GLU A 19 1.72 0.15 -31.72
C GLU A 19 1.65 -1.38 -31.63
N GLY A 20 0.94 -2.02 -32.57
CA GLY A 20 0.87 -3.48 -32.68
C GLY A 20 -0.27 -4.16 -31.93
N VAL A 21 -1.20 -3.40 -31.34
CA VAL A 21 -2.43 -3.94 -30.72
C VAL A 21 -3.40 -4.42 -31.80
N SER A 22 -3.96 -5.62 -31.63
CA SER A 22 -4.92 -6.21 -32.57
C SER A 22 -6.27 -5.47 -32.55
N GLU A 23 -7.05 -5.58 -33.63
CA GLU A 23 -8.36 -4.91 -33.70
C GLU A 23 -9.35 -5.41 -32.63
N ASN A 24 -9.29 -6.69 -32.27
CA ASN A 24 -10.12 -7.23 -31.19
C ASN A 24 -9.74 -6.63 -29.83
N GLU A 25 -8.44 -6.54 -29.53
CA GLU A 25 -7.97 -5.91 -28.29
C GLU A 25 -8.33 -4.42 -28.25
N LYS A 26 -8.22 -3.71 -29.37
CA LYS A 26 -8.68 -2.31 -29.45
C LYS A 26 -10.17 -2.18 -29.14
N GLN A 27 -11.00 -3.08 -29.68
CA GLN A 27 -12.43 -3.08 -29.40
C GLN A 27 -12.70 -3.34 -27.90
N GLU A 28 -12.03 -4.31 -27.29
CA GLU A 28 -12.18 -4.59 -25.85
C GLU A 28 -11.75 -3.39 -24.99
N ILE A 29 -10.65 -2.72 -25.35
CA ILE A 29 -10.18 -1.53 -24.64
C ILE A 29 -11.14 -0.35 -24.84
N ASP A 30 -11.72 -0.17 -26.03
CA ASP A 30 -12.70 0.89 -26.29
C ASP A 30 -13.99 0.66 -25.50
N GLU A 31 -14.51 -0.57 -25.47
CA GLU A 31 -15.66 -0.94 -24.64
C GLU A 31 -15.39 -0.70 -23.14
N ALA A 32 -14.17 -1.01 -22.68
CA ALA A 32 -13.74 -0.71 -21.31
C ALA A 32 -13.67 0.80 -21.04
N LEU A 33 -13.11 1.58 -21.97
CA LEU A 33 -13.01 3.04 -21.86
C LEU A 33 -14.40 3.68 -21.77
N GLN A 34 -15.33 3.30 -22.65
CA GLN A 34 -16.70 3.80 -22.65
C GLN A 34 -17.40 3.49 -21.32
N ARG A 35 -17.21 2.27 -20.79
CA ARG A 35 -17.76 1.86 -19.49
C ARG A 35 -17.22 2.70 -18.34
N GLU A 36 -15.91 2.96 -18.29
CA GLU A 36 -15.31 3.79 -17.24
C GLU A 36 -15.74 5.26 -17.33
N ILE A 37 -15.84 5.81 -18.56
CA ILE A 37 -16.35 7.18 -18.78
C ILE A 37 -17.80 7.28 -18.29
N LEU A 38 -18.65 6.31 -18.66
CA LEU A 38 -20.05 6.31 -18.24
C LEU A 38 -20.20 6.16 -16.72
N ALA A 39 -19.39 5.31 -16.10
CA ALA A 39 -19.37 5.14 -14.65
C ALA A 39 -18.95 6.43 -13.93
N ALA A 40 -17.89 7.09 -14.39
CA ALA A 40 -17.46 8.38 -13.86
C ALA A 40 -18.54 9.45 -14.04
N PHE A 41 -19.14 9.55 -15.22
CA PHE A 41 -20.16 10.56 -15.53
C PHE A 41 -21.45 10.37 -14.72
N ARG A 42 -21.85 9.11 -14.46
CA ARG A 42 -23.06 8.81 -13.68
C ARG A 42 -22.83 8.76 -12.17
N THR A 43 -21.60 8.88 -11.71
CA THR A 43 -21.28 8.97 -10.28
C THR A 43 -21.33 10.43 -9.85
N ASP A 44 -22.22 10.75 -8.91
CA ASP A 44 -22.32 12.11 -8.35
C ASP A 44 -21.18 12.36 -7.35
N GLU A 45 -19.98 12.66 -7.88
CA GLU A 45 -18.79 12.89 -7.06
C GLU A 45 -18.78 14.26 -6.39
N ILE A 46 -19.50 15.24 -6.96
CA ILE A 46 -19.66 16.56 -6.38
C ILE A 46 -20.76 16.49 -5.31
N ARG A 47 -20.35 16.21 -4.08
CA ARG A 47 -21.28 16.17 -2.96
C ARG A 47 -21.90 17.54 -2.73
N ARG A 48 -23.22 17.57 -2.57
CA ARG A 48 -24.00 18.77 -2.23
C ARG A 48 -23.74 19.23 -0.79
N THR A 49 -23.32 18.32 0.08
CA THR A 49 -22.93 18.63 1.46
C THR A 49 -21.41 18.77 1.56
N PRO A 50 -20.91 19.79 2.30
CA PRO A 50 -19.48 19.93 2.52
C PRO A 50 -18.94 18.70 3.27
N PRO A 51 -17.72 18.23 2.93
CA PRO A 51 -17.11 17.10 3.61
C PRO A 51 -16.85 17.42 5.08
N THR A 52 -16.86 16.37 5.91
CA THR A 52 -16.34 16.47 7.28
C THR A 52 -14.81 16.52 7.23
N PRO A 53 -14.12 17.10 8.23
CA PRO A 53 -12.65 17.03 8.29
C PRO A 53 -12.10 15.60 8.24
N GLN A 54 -12.82 14.62 8.79
CA GLN A 54 -12.46 13.21 8.67
C GLN A 54 -12.58 12.69 7.22
N ASP A 55 -13.57 13.15 6.45
CA ASP A 55 -13.71 12.80 5.04
C ASP A 55 -12.59 13.40 4.19
N GLU A 56 -12.18 14.64 4.48
CA GLU A 56 -11.04 15.27 3.82
C GLU A 56 -9.75 14.47 4.06
N MET A 57 -9.50 14.04 5.30
CA MET A 57 -8.37 13.18 5.63
C MET A 57 -8.42 11.85 4.85
N ARG A 58 -9.58 11.17 4.81
CA ARG A 58 -9.73 9.91 4.03
C ARG A 58 -9.49 10.13 2.54
N ALA A 59 -10.01 11.23 1.99
CA ALA A 59 -9.80 11.59 0.59
C ALA A 59 -8.32 11.86 0.30
N GLY A 60 -7.62 12.62 1.15
CA GLY A 60 -6.18 12.87 1.01
C GLY A 60 -5.35 11.58 1.09
N MET A 61 -5.70 10.68 2.00
CA MET A 61 -5.00 9.40 2.16
C MET A 61 -5.21 8.43 0.98
N SER A 62 -6.23 8.62 0.14
CA SER A 62 -6.40 7.81 -1.08
C SER A 62 -5.24 7.95 -2.06
N TYR A 63 -4.62 9.14 -2.16
CA TYR A 63 -3.41 9.34 -2.97
C TYR A 63 -2.22 8.54 -2.45
N PHE A 64 -2.11 8.35 -1.13
CA PHE A 64 -1.07 7.50 -0.55
C PHE A 64 -1.21 6.07 -1.01
N HIS A 65 -2.41 5.53 -0.90
CA HIS A 65 -2.73 4.17 -1.30
C HIS A 65 -2.49 3.95 -2.79
N ASP A 66 -2.98 4.86 -3.64
CA ASP A 66 -3.02 4.63 -5.09
C ASP A 66 -1.71 4.98 -5.79
N THR A 67 -0.95 5.97 -5.30
CA THR A 67 0.20 6.53 -6.04
C THR A 67 1.47 6.65 -5.22
N ILE A 68 1.45 7.33 -4.07
CA ILE A 68 2.68 7.70 -3.34
C ILE A 68 3.38 6.45 -2.79
N TRP A 69 2.62 5.49 -2.26
CA TRP A 69 3.17 4.26 -1.67
C TRP A 69 4.06 3.48 -2.64
N ASN A 70 3.64 3.36 -3.90
CA ASN A 70 4.42 2.70 -4.95
C ASN A 70 5.42 3.65 -5.63
N GLY A 71 5.10 4.94 -5.67
CA GLY A 71 5.91 5.98 -6.31
C GLY A 71 7.23 6.26 -5.58
N VAL A 72 7.20 6.39 -4.26
CA VAL A 72 8.40 6.73 -3.46
C VAL A 72 9.50 5.68 -3.61
N PRO A 73 9.26 4.36 -3.41
CA PRO A 73 10.29 3.35 -3.62
C PRO A 73 10.81 3.31 -5.06
N LYS A 74 9.95 3.56 -6.06
CA LYS A 74 10.35 3.61 -7.47
C LYS A 74 11.27 4.80 -7.76
N PHE A 75 10.98 5.95 -7.15
CA PHE A 75 11.85 7.12 -7.22
C PHE A 75 13.20 6.88 -6.54
N LEU A 76 13.22 6.31 -5.33
CA LEU A 76 14.47 5.99 -4.62
C LEU A 76 15.35 5.01 -5.41
N ARG A 77 14.76 4.03 -6.10
CA ARG A 77 15.51 3.16 -7.04
C ARG A 77 16.10 3.92 -8.24
N ARG A 78 15.45 5.00 -8.69
CA ARG A 78 16.00 5.87 -9.74
C ARG A 78 17.18 6.68 -9.20
N VAL A 79 17.12 7.12 -7.95
CA VAL A 79 18.25 7.76 -7.26
C VAL A 79 19.46 6.81 -7.22
N ASP A 80 19.27 5.55 -6.80
CA ASP A 80 20.36 4.54 -6.82
C ASP A 80 21.00 4.41 -8.21
N THR A 81 20.18 4.42 -9.27
CA THR A 81 20.66 4.31 -10.65
C THR A 81 21.46 5.55 -11.06
N ALA A 82 21.00 6.74 -10.66
CA ALA A 82 21.70 8.00 -10.93
C ALA A 82 23.04 8.07 -10.18
N LEU A 83 23.09 7.64 -8.92
CA LEU A 83 24.32 7.53 -8.12
C LEU A 83 25.34 6.62 -8.80
N LYS A 84 24.90 5.45 -9.28
CA LYS A 84 25.75 4.51 -10.02
C LYS A 84 26.35 5.13 -11.29
N ASN A 85 25.57 5.91 -12.03
CA ASN A 85 26.02 6.54 -13.27
C ASN A 85 27.10 7.62 -13.05
N ILE A 86 27.19 8.20 -11.85
CA ILE A 86 28.24 9.17 -11.49
C ILE A 86 29.42 8.52 -10.75
N GLY A 87 29.48 7.19 -10.69
CA GLY A 87 30.60 6.44 -10.11
C GLY A 87 30.43 6.03 -8.65
N ILE A 88 29.25 6.21 -8.05
CA ILE A 88 28.96 5.76 -6.68
C ILE A 88 28.29 4.38 -6.75
N ASP A 89 29.00 3.31 -6.40
CA ASP A 89 28.48 1.93 -6.50
C ASP A 89 27.65 1.48 -5.28
N GLU A 90 27.45 2.35 -4.30
CA GLU A 90 26.59 2.13 -3.15
C GLU A 90 25.16 2.63 -3.42
N ARG A 91 24.16 1.91 -2.88
CA ARG A 91 22.77 2.37 -2.88
C ARG A 91 22.57 3.40 -1.77
N LEU A 92 21.54 4.24 -1.93
CA LEU A 92 21.09 5.08 -0.84
C LEU A 92 20.70 4.20 0.37
N PRO A 93 21.23 4.45 1.57
CA PRO A 93 20.83 3.71 2.76
C PRO A 93 19.30 3.80 2.97
N TYR A 94 18.68 2.65 3.24
CA TYR A 94 17.21 2.54 3.28
C TYR A 94 16.57 3.23 4.49
N ASP A 95 17.37 3.60 5.49
CA ASP A 95 16.98 4.23 6.74
C ASP A 95 17.07 5.77 6.69
N VAL A 96 17.57 6.34 5.59
CA VAL A 96 17.61 7.80 5.38
C VAL A 96 16.21 8.31 5.00
N PRO A 97 15.60 9.22 5.78
CA PRO A 97 14.27 9.75 5.50
C PRO A 97 14.32 10.87 4.44
N LEU A 98 14.74 10.55 3.21
CA LEU A 98 14.94 11.53 2.14
C LEU A 98 13.66 12.31 1.78
N ILE A 99 12.50 11.65 1.86
CA ILE A 99 11.19 12.25 1.61
C ILE A 99 10.28 11.90 2.79
N GLN A 100 9.70 12.93 3.40
CA GLN A 100 8.72 12.79 4.46
C GLN A 100 7.45 13.55 4.09
N PHE A 101 6.32 13.03 4.53
CA PHE A 101 5.02 13.65 4.29
C PHE A 101 4.41 14.08 5.62
N SER A 102 3.73 15.22 5.59
CA SER A 102 2.96 15.76 6.70
C SER A 102 1.57 16.14 6.21
N SER A 103 0.61 16.23 7.14
CA SER A 103 -0.76 16.58 6.82
C SER A 103 -1.26 17.63 7.80
N TRP A 104 -2.01 18.60 7.28
CA TRP A 104 -2.78 19.58 8.08
C TRP A 104 -4.25 19.18 8.22
N MET A 105 -4.70 18.16 7.50
CA MET A 105 -6.11 17.71 7.50
C MET A 105 -6.49 17.19 8.89
N GLY A 106 -7.48 17.85 9.52
CA GLY A 106 -7.92 17.58 10.89
C GLY A 106 -6.99 18.09 12.00
N GLY A 107 -5.89 18.78 11.65
CA GLY A 107 -4.97 19.43 12.59
C GLY A 107 -5.10 20.96 12.57
N ASP A 108 -5.17 21.54 11.37
CA ASP A 108 -5.34 22.98 11.20
C ASP A 108 -6.73 23.43 11.62
N ARG A 109 -6.76 24.27 12.66
CA ARG A 109 -7.98 24.76 13.32
C ARG A 109 -8.10 26.27 13.24
N ASP A 110 -7.18 26.95 12.54
CA ASP A 110 -7.23 28.39 12.39
C ASP A 110 -8.46 28.79 11.57
N GLY A 111 -9.35 29.61 12.16
CA GLY A 111 -10.60 30.03 11.53
C GLY A 111 -11.62 28.92 11.23
N ASN A 112 -11.40 27.67 11.68
CA ASN A 112 -12.28 26.53 11.34
C ASN A 112 -12.82 25.82 12.60
N PRO A 113 -14.01 26.21 13.12
CA PRO A 113 -14.58 25.62 14.33
C PRO A 113 -15.01 24.16 14.15
N ARG A 114 -15.01 23.62 12.92
CA ARG A 114 -15.32 22.21 12.65
C ARG A 114 -14.18 21.26 13.05
N VAL A 115 -12.97 21.77 13.27
CA VAL A 115 -11.81 20.97 13.67
C VAL A 115 -11.69 20.98 15.20
N THR A 116 -12.38 20.05 15.85
CA THR A 116 -12.36 19.88 17.31
C THR A 116 -11.20 18.99 17.77
N PRO A 117 -10.86 18.96 19.08
CA PRO A 117 -9.86 18.03 19.60
C PRO A 117 -10.18 16.55 19.29
N GLU A 118 -11.45 16.18 19.29
CA GLU A 118 -11.92 14.84 18.94
C GLU A 118 -11.64 14.52 17.46
N VAL A 119 -11.89 15.49 16.57
CA VAL A 119 -11.53 15.37 15.15
C VAL A 119 -10.04 15.11 14.97
N THR A 120 -9.18 15.88 15.66
CA THR A 120 -7.73 15.69 15.60
C THR A 120 -7.33 14.29 16.10
N ARG A 121 -7.94 13.81 17.19
CA ARG A 121 -7.71 12.45 17.69
C ARG A 121 -8.14 11.39 16.66
N ASP A 122 -9.31 11.56 16.06
CA ASP A 122 -9.87 10.63 15.08
C ASP A 122 -8.98 10.52 13.84
N VAL A 123 -8.52 11.64 13.28
CA VAL A 123 -7.65 11.61 12.08
C VAL A 123 -6.29 10.97 12.36
N CYS A 124 -5.73 11.14 13.56
CA CYS A 124 -4.50 10.44 13.97
C CYS A 124 -4.71 8.93 14.06
N LEU A 125 -5.82 8.47 14.63
CA LEU A 125 -6.15 7.04 14.70
C LEU A 125 -6.42 6.46 13.31
N LEU A 126 -7.16 7.19 12.46
CA LEU A 126 -7.39 6.80 11.07
C LEU A 126 -6.06 6.67 10.30
N ALA A 127 -5.13 7.61 10.46
CA ALA A 127 -3.81 7.53 9.83
C ALA A 127 -3.03 6.27 10.26
N ARG A 128 -3.04 5.95 11.56
CA ARG A 128 -2.41 4.73 12.10
C ARG A 128 -3.04 3.46 11.53
N MET A 129 -4.36 3.40 11.48
CA MET A 129 -5.10 2.27 10.92
C MET A 129 -4.80 2.10 9.42
N MET A 130 -4.78 3.18 8.65
CA MET A 130 -4.47 3.14 7.22
C MET A 130 -3.02 2.68 6.98
N ALA A 131 -2.06 3.18 7.75
CA ALA A 131 -0.67 2.74 7.66
C ALA A 131 -0.54 1.24 7.96
N ALA A 132 -1.13 0.77 9.06
CA ALA A 132 -1.10 -0.63 9.45
C ALA A 132 -1.74 -1.54 8.38
N ASN A 133 -2.86 -1.14 7.78
CA ASN A 133 -3.50 -1.86 6.67
C ASN A 133 -2.61 -1.95 5.41
N MET A 134 -1.94 -0.85 5.05
CA MET A 134 -1.02 -0.83 3.90
C MET A 134 0.19 -1.74 4.13
N TYR A 135 0.78 -1.70 5.33
CA TYR A 135 1.85 -2.63 5.70
C TYR A 135 1.35 -4.09 5.75
N PHE A 136 0.16 -4.34 6.29
CA PHE A 136 -0.43 -5.68 6.37
C PHE A 136 -0.57 -6.32 4.99
N SER A 137 -1.11 -5.56 4.02
CA SER A 137 -1.21 -6.01 2.63
C SER A 137 0.17 -6.31 2.03
N LYS A 138 1.15 -5.42 2.24
CA LYS A 138 2.50 -5.60 1.72
C LYS A 138 3.24 -6.80 2.33
N MET A 139 3.03 -7.08 3.62
CA MET A 139 3.57 -8.28 4.28
C MET A 139 3.01 -9.54 3.63
N GLY A 140 1.71 -9.57 3.31
CA GLY A 140 1.10 -10.68 2.56
C GLY A 140 1.81 -10.95 1.24
N SER A 141 2.01 -9.93 0.40
CA SER A 141 2.76 -10.09 -0.86
C SER A 141 4.20 -10.56 -0.64
N LEU A 142 4.89 -10.01 0.36
CA LEU A 142 6.28 -10.38 0.64
C LEU A 142 6.42 -11.82 1.13
N MET A 143 5.44 -12.32 1.89
CA MET A 143 5.37 -13.74 2.28
C MET A 143 5.29 -14.65 1.05
N PHE A 144 4.56 -14.25 0.01
CA PHE A 144 4.49 -15.03 -1.23
C PHE A 144 5.85 -15.06 -1.95
N GLU A 145 6.49 -13.90 -2.10
CA GLU A 145 7.77 -13.74 -2.79
C GLU A 145 8.92 -14.46 -2.06
N LEU A 146 9.04 -14.31 -0.74
CA LEU A 146 10.17 -14.82 0.05
C LEU A 146 9.98 -16.28 0.51
N SER A 147 9.88 -17.19 -0.46
CA SER A 147 9.75 -18.65 -0.24
C SER A 147 11.08 -19.37 0.04
N MET A 148 12.20 -18.65 0.09
CA MET A 148 13.54 -19.24 0.19
C MET A 148 13.77 -19.94 1.54
N TRP A 149 14.54 -21.02 1.50
CA TRP A 149 14.89 -21.79 2.70
C TRP A 149 16.25 -21.42 3.29
N ARG A 150 17.18 -20.85 2.51
CA ARG A 150 18.51 -20.43 2.98
C ARG A 150 18.44 -19.08 3.70
N CYS A 151 19.02 -19.02 4.88
CA CYS A 151 19.16 -17.80 5.67
C CYS A 151 20.41 -17.85 6.55
N ASN A 152 20.74 -16.74 7.20
CA ASN A 152 21.79 -16.68 8.21
C ASN A 152 21.34 -17.35 9.53
N ASP A 153 22.29 -17.57 10.44
CA ASP A 153 22.05 -18.26 11.72
C ASP A 153 21.12 -17.47 12.64
N GLU A 154 21.22 -16.15 12.63
CA GLU A 154 20.36 -15.25 13.42
C GLU A 154 18.88 -15.38 13.01
N LEU A 155 18.59 -15.31 11.71
CA LEU A 155 17.23 -15.45 11.19
C LEU A 155 16.69 -16.86 11.46
N ARG A 156 17.54 -17.90 11.37
CA ARG A 156 17.16 -19.28 11.68
C ARG A 156 16.73 -19.42 13.12
N ALA A 157 17.57 -18.96 14.05
CA ALA A 157 17.30 -19.04 15.48
C ALA A 157 15.98 -18.33 15.83
N ARG A 158 15.75 -17.14 15.24
CA ARG A 158 14.53 -16.38 15.47
C ARG A 158 13.28 -17.06 14.90
N ALA A 159 13.37 -17.62 13.69
CA ALA A 159 12.26 -18.34 13.07
C ALA A 159 11.90 -19.61 13.87
N ASP A 160 12.89 -20.35 14.35
CA ASP A 160 12.66 -21.57 15.16
C ASP A 160 12.01 -21.24 16.51
N GLU A 161 12.39 -20.13 17.15
CA GLU A 161 11.75 -19.63 18.36
C GLU A 161 10.27 -19.28 18.10
N LEU A 162 9.99 -18.49 17.06
CA LEU A 162 8.63 -18.08 16.71
C LEU A 162 7.75 -19.27 16.33
N HIS A 163 8.28 -20.23 15.58
CA HIS A 163 7.55 -21.44 15.20
C HIS A 163 7.16 -22.28 16.44
N ARG A 164 8.03 -22.35 17.45
CA ARG A 164 7.74 -23.05 18.71
C ARG A 164 6.67 -22.33 19.54
N LEU A 165 6.68 -20.99 19.54
CA LEU A 165 5.69 -20.17 20.24
C LEU A 165 4.31 -20.23 19.56
N SER A 166 4.26 -20.18 18.23
CA SER A 166 3.01 -20.24 17.47
C SER A 166 2.32 -21.60 17.56
N SER A 167 3.10 -22.69 17.58
CA SER A 167 2.60 -24.06 17.81
C SER A 167 1.82 -24.21 19.13
N ARG A 168 2.07 -23.34 20.12
CA ARG A 168 1.40 -23.35 21.42
C ARG A 168 0.15 -22.48 21.49
N LYS A 169 -0.06 -21.56 20.53
CA LYS A 169 -0.96 -20.42 20.68
C LYS A 169 -1.88 -20.24 19.47
N TYR A 170 -2.40 -21.34 18.92
CA TYR A 170 -3.23 -21.42 17.71
C TYR A 170 -2.42 -21.44 16.39
N ALA A 171 -2.56 -22.52 15.63
CA ALA A 171 -2.09 -22.60 14.26
C ALA A 171 -2.91 -21.63 13.40
N LYS A 172 -2.36 -20.44 13.15
CA LYS A 172 -3.01 -19.45 12.31
C LYS A 172 -2.95 -19.89 10.86
N TYR A 173 -4.13 -20.11 10.30
CA TYR A 173 -4.32 -20.29 8.87
C TYR A 173 -4.39 -18.90 8.25
N TYR A 174 -3.39 -18.56 7.45
CA TYR A 174 -3.51 -17.43 6.55
C TYR A 174 -4.39 -17.92 5.39
N ILE A 175 -5.52 -17.26 5.13
CA ILE A 175 -6.47 -17.64 4.05
C ILE A 175 -5.75 -17.89 2.71
N GLU A 176 -4.67 -17.17 2.45
CA GLU A 176 -3.92 -17.25 1.20
C GLU A 176 -2.96 -18.46 1.17
N PHE A 177 -2.67 -19.08 2.31
CA PHE A 177 -1.83 -20.27 2.45
C PHE A 177 -2.69 -21.45 2.93
N TRP A 178 -3.03 -22.35 2.01
CA TRP A 178 -3.84 -23.56 2.24
C TRP A 178 -3.29 -24.54 3.30
N LYS A 179 -2.11 -24.25 3.88
CA LYS A 179 -1.41 -25.05 4.91
C LYS A 179 -0.68 -24.11 5.88
N GLN A 180 -0.35 -24.63 7.06
CA GLN A 180 0.59 -23.97 7.98
C GLN A 180 1.93 -23.68 7.28
N ILE A 181 2.55 -22.56 7.64
CA ILE A 181 3.88 -22.19 7.12
C ILE A 181 4.90 -23.25 7.53
N SER A 182 5.67 -23.72 6.55
CA SER A 182 6.69 -24.75 6.78
C SER A 182 7.83 -24.20 7.65
N PRO A 183 8.34 -24.98 8.63
CA PRO A 183 9.54 -24.62 9.41
C PRO A 183 10.77 -24.33 8.54
N ARG A 184 10.79 -24.87 7.32
CA ARG A 184 11.90 -24.68 6.36
C ARG A 184 11.88 -23.32 5.67
N GLU A 185 10.83 -22.52 5.84
CA GLU A 185 10.63 -21.21 5.22
C GLU A 185 10.79 -20.08 6.26
N PRO A 186 12.02 -19.78 6.73
CA PRO A 186 12.26 -18.90 7.88
C PRO A 186 11.75 -17.47 7.67
N TYR A 187 11.86 -16.92 6.46
CA TYR A 187 11.35 -15.58 6.14
C TYR A 187 9.84 -15.49 6.31
N ARG A 188 9.09 -16.48 5.83
CA ARG A 188 7.62 -16.51 5.95
C ARG A 188 7.17 -16.59 7.40
N ILE A 189 7.89 -17.31 8.25
CA ILE A 189 7.59 -17.41 9.68
C ILE A 189 7.70 -16.02 10.35
N ILE A 190 8.79 -15.30 10.09
CA ILE A 190 9.01 -13.97 10.67
C ILE A 190 8.00 -12.96 10.11
N LEU A 191 7.78 -12.97 8.80
CA LEU A 191 6.80 -12.08 8.17
C LEU A 191 5.37 -12.37 8.64
N GLY A 192 5.03 -13.63 8.90
CA GLY A 192 3.76 -14.01 9.53
C GLY A 192 3.58 -13.39 10.91
N ASP A 193 4.61 -13.45 11.76
CA ASP A 193 4.59 -12.80 13.09
C ASP A 193 4.45 -11.27 12.99
N VAL A 194 5.15 -10.63 12.04
CA VAL A 194 5.01 -9.19 11.79
C VAL A 194 3.60 -8.86 11.32
N ARG A 195 3.04 -9.65 10.40
CA ARG A 195 1.68 -9.48 9.89
C ARG A 195 0.64 -9.62 10.99
N ASP A 196 0.83 -10.57 11.91
CA ASP A 196 -0.05 -10.75 13.07
C ASP A 196 -0.01 -9.55 14.02
N LYS A 197 1.18 -8.99 14.27
CA LYS A 197 1.32 -7.77 15.08
C LYS A 197 0.64 -6.57 14.42
N LEU A 198 0.75 -6.45 13.09
CA LEU A 198 0.05 -5.43 12.32
C LEU A 198 -1.47 -5.59 12.41
N TYR A 199 -1.97 -6.83 12.32
CA TYR A 199 -3.40 -7.13 12.49
C TYR A 199 -3.92 -6.67 13.87
N ASN A 200 -3.21 -7.03 14.94
CA ASN A 200 -3.56 -6.61 16.30
C ASN A 200 -3.42 -5.10 16.54
N THR A 201 -2.73 -4.37 15.66
CA THR A 201 -2.62 -2.91 15.72
C THR A 201 -3.79 -2.24 15.00
N CYS A 202 -4.44 -2.95 14.08
CA CYS A 202 -5.64 -2.50 13.39
C CYS A 202 -6.93 -2.73 14.19
N GLU A 203 -6.97 -3.76 15.06
CA GLU A 203 -8.04 -3.98 16.05
C GLU A 203 -7.97 -2.97 17.21
#